data_AF-A0A9C8DGM3-F1
#
_entry.id   AF-A0A9C8DGM3-F1
#
_cell.length_a   1.000
_cell.length_b   1.000
_cell.length_c   1.000
_cell.angle_alpha   90.00
_cell.angle_beta   90.00
_cell.angle_gamma   90.00
#
_symmetry.space_group_name_H-M   'P 1'
#
loop_
_entity.id
_entity.type
_entity.pdbx_description
1 polymer ?
#
loop_
_entity_poly.entity_id
_entity_poly.type
_entity_poly.pdbx_seq_one_letter_code
_entity_poly.pdbx_strand_id
1 'polypeptide(L)'
;MSNTDVPQLRPGAELFLTPSCARQRQYEALRAYLVEGLQAAQAAARFGYSPATLYSLCRDLRAGRLQFFHPVKPGPKTAPKRDAIRERVIALRKLNYSIYDIQKILRQDNVVASHVLINRILHEEGFARLPRRGAGERPFLVHPDVAEVADVRRLNWNKFAQFETPAGGLFLFIPPLVEWGFGRWVSRAGLPGSRMIPPLQSILSLLALKLTGKERISHVTDVSFDPGFALFAGLNAIPKTTALSTYSYRVTRAMTESLLTSYVKGMTRAGLLPGESFNLDFHSIPHR
;
A
#
# COMPACT_ATOMS: atom_id res chain seq x y z
N MET A 1 -25.94 -61.45 26.82
CA MET A 1 -26.40 -60.15 26.29
C MET A 1 -25.35 -59.11 26.62
N SER A 2 -24.64 -58.59 25.61
CA SER A 2 -24.03 -57.27 25.66
C SER A 2 -23.79 -56.84 24.23
N ASN A 3 -24.73 -56.06 23.67
CA ASN A 3 -24.51 -55.32 22.42
C ASN A 3 -23.32 -54.40 22.64
N THR A 4 -22.17 -54.73 22.05
CA THR A 4 -21.12 -53.74 21.83
C THR A 4 -21.59 -52.85 20.68
N ASP A 5 -22.30 -51.77 21.02
CA ASP A 5 -22.49 -50.63 20.12
C ASP A 5 -21.11 -50.10 19.75
N VAL A 6 -20.63 -50.43 18.55
CA VAL A 6 -19.39 -49.87 18.03
C VAL A 6 -19.71 -48.42 17.61
N PRO A 7 -19.15 -47.40 18.29
CA PRO A 7 -19.47 -46.02 17.98
C PRO A 7 -19.00 -45.68 16.55
N GLN A 8 -19.87 -45.04 15.78
CA GLN A 8 -19.55 -44.58 14.43
C GLN A 8 -18.46 -43.50 14.49
N LEU A 9 -17.32 -43.74 13.83
CA LEU A 9 -16.17 -42.84 13.85
C LEU A 9 -16.46 -41.55 13.07
N ARG A 10 -16.01 -40.41 13.60
CA ARG A 10 -16.10 -39.09 12.97
C ARG A 10 -14.77 -38.73 12.29
N PRO A 11 -14.76 -37.83 11.29
CA PRO A 11 -13.52 -37.33 10.71
C PRO A 11 -12.55 -36.83 11.80
N GLY A 12 -11.26 -37.19 11.71
CA GLY A 12 -10.23 -36.92 12.72
C GLY A 12 -9.98 -38.07 13.70
N ALA A 13 -10.85 -39.09 13.74
CA ALA A 13 -10.67 -40.27 14.59
C ALA A 13 -9.46 -41.13 14.14
N GLU A 14 -9.10 -41.08 12.86
CA GLU A 14 -7.93 -41.75 12.30
C GLU A 14 -6.64 -41.39 13.05
N LEU A 15 -6.50 -40.15 13.54
CA LEU A 15 -5.32 -39.72 14.29
C LEU A 15 -5.10 -40.51 15.59
N PHE A 16 -6.17 -41.02 16.19
CA PHE A 16 -6.13 -41.81 17.43
C PHE A 16 -5.97 -43.31 17.16
N LEU A 17 -6.43 -43.77 15.99
CA LEU A 17 -6.36 -45.18 15.59
C LEU A 17 -5.02 -45.54 14.95
N THR A 18 -4.39 -44.60 14.24
CA THR A 18 -3.08 -44.77 13.58
C THR A 18 -2.11 -43.65 13.99
N PRO A 19 -1.63 -43.63 15.25
CA PRO A 19 -0.77 -42.57 15.76
C PRO A 19 0.59 -42.54 15.05
N SER A 20 0.94 -41.39 14.48
CA SER A 20 2.21 -41.17 13.76
C SER A 20 3.40 -40.95 14.70
N CYS A 21 3.18 -40.41 15.90
CA CYS A 21 4.24 -40.13 16.87
C CYS A 21 4.32 -41.19 17.99
N ALA A 22 5.54 -41.48 18.45
CA ALA A 22 5.80 -42.53 19.45
C ALA A 22 5.10 -42.26 20.80
N ARG A 23 5.06 -41.01 21.27
CA ARG A 23 4.39 -40.67 22.54
C ARG A 23 2.88 -40.89 22.47
N GLN A 24 2.23 -40.53 21.37
CA GLN A 24 0.81 -40.77 21.19
C GLN A 24 0.52 -42.27 21.09
N ARG A 25 1.39 -43.04 20.42
CA ARG A 25 1.29 -44.50 20.36
C ARG A 25 1.38 -45.16 21.74
N GLN A 26 2.30 -44.69 22.59
CA GLN A 26 2.39 -45.13 23.98
C GLN A 26 1.12 -44.77 24.78
N TYR A 27 0.61 -43.56 24.61
CA TYR A 27 -0.61 -43.10 25.25
C TYR A 27 -1.83 -43.95 24.86
N GLU A 28 -2.06 -44.17 23.57
CA GLU A 28 -3.19 -44.98 23.09
C GLU A 28 -3.06 -46.46 23.46
N ALA A 29 -1.84 -47.02 23.45
CA ALA A 29 -1.59 -48.39 23.91
C ALA A 29 -1.91 -48.57 25.41
N LEU A 30 -1.50 -47.60 26.24
CA LEU A 30 -1.82 -47.60 27.67
C LEU A 30 -3.31 -47.41 27.92
N ARG A 31 -3.98 -46.55 27.15
CA ARG A 31 -5.43 -46.34 27.24
C ARG A 31 -6.22 -47.58 26.83
N ALA A 32 -5.84 -48.24 25.74
CA ALA A 32 -6.48 -49.48 25.30
C ALA A 32 -6.38 -50.61 26.36
N TYR A 33 -5.25 -50.69 27.05
CA TYR A 33 -5.06 -51.68 28.13
C TYR A 33 -5.75 -51.28 29.45
N LEU A 34 -5.55 -50.05 29.92
CA LEU A 34 -5.98 -49.61 31.26
C LEU A 34 -7.42 -49.10 31.32
N VAL A 35 -7.96 -48.60 30.20
CA VAL A 35 -9.30 -47.99 30.14
C VAL A 35 -10.27 -48.84 29.31
N GLU A 36 -9.86 -49.29 28.13
CA GLU A 36 -10.71 -50.10 27.24
C GLU A 36 -10.73 -51.60 27.64
N GLY A 37 -9.85 -52.02 28.56
CA GLY A 37 -9.84 -53.37 29.12
C GLY A 37 -9.32 -54.47 28.19
N LEU A 38 -8.62 -54.12 27.10
CA LEU A 38 -8.02 -55.11 26.20
C LEU A 38 -6.97 -55.95 26.94
N GLN A 39 -6.80 -57.21 26.54
CA GLN A 39 -5.69 -58.01 27.06
C GLN A 39 -4.35 -57.42 26.63
N ALA A 40 -3.31 -57.57 27.47
CA ALA A 40 -2.01 -56.94 27.25
C ALA A 40 -1.40 -57.33 25.88
N ALA A 41 -1.58 -58.58 25.45
CA ALA A 41 -1.11 -59.05 24.14
C ALA A 41 -1.85 -58.36 22.97
N GLN A 42 -3.16 -58.15 23.10
CA GLN A 42 -3.99 -57.51 22.08
C GLN A 42 -3.70 -56.01 21.98
N ALA A 43 -3.62 -55.32 23.13
CA ALA A 43 -3.29 -53.90 23.19
C ALA A 43 -1.87 -53.63 22.66
N ALA A 44 -0.90 -54.47 23.01
CA ALA A 44 0.47 -54.32 22.54
C ALA A 44 0.56 -54.53 21.01
N ALA A 45 -0.04 -55.61 20.49
CA ALA A 45 -0.04 -55.89 19.05
C ALA A 45 -0.71 -54.77 18.23
N ARG A 46 -1.84 -54.23 18.71
CA ARG A 46 -2.59 -53.16 18.03
C ARG A 46 -1.76 -51.89 17.78
N PHE A 47 -0.81 -51.61 18.67
CA PHE A 47 0.05 -50.43 18.58
C PHE A 47 1.53 -50.78 18.35
N GLY A 48 1.85 -51.99 17.87
CA GLY A 48 3.20 -52.39 17.46
C GLY A 48 4.21 -52.52 18.60
N TYR A 49 3.77 -52.93 19.79
CA TYR A 49 4.61 -53.21 20.95
C TYR A 49 4.59 -54.70 21.33
N SER A 50 5.60 -55.13 22.08
CA SER A 50 5.57 -56.43 22.77
C SER A 50 4.78 -56.31 24.09
N PRO A 51 4.21 -57.41 24.61
CA PRO A 51 3.55 -57.41 25.92
C PRO A 51 4.47 -56.94 27.05
N ALA A 52 5.76 -57.31 27.01
CA ALA A 52 6.76 -56.88 27.98
C ALA A 52 6.98 -55.35 27.94
N THR A 53 7.04 -54.76 26.75
CA THR A 53 7.16 -53.32 26.57
C THR A 53 5.93 -52.58 27.14
N LEU A 54 4.72 -53.11 26.90
CA LEU A 54 3.49 -52.53 27.44
C LEU A 54 3.47 -52.55 28.98
N TYR A 55 3.95 -53.63 29.61
CA TYR A 55 4.10 -53.70 31.07
C TYR A 55 5.13 -52.69 31.60
N SER A 56 6.26 -52.49 30.91
CA SER A 56 7.22 -51.45 31.27
C SER A 56 6.60 -50.05 31.20
N LEU A 57 5.83 -49.76 30.14
CA LEU A 57 5.12 -48.49 30.00
C LEU A 57 4.09 -48.30 31.13
N CYS A 58 3.37 -49.34 31.53
CA CYS A 58 2.44 -49.28 32.66
C CYS A 58 3.17 -48.98 33.97
N ARG A 59 4.34 -49.59 34.18
CA ARG A 59 5.18 -49.35 35.35
C ARG A 59 5.67 -47.90 35.39
N ASP A 60 6.20 -47.39 34.28
CA ASP A 60 6.73 -46.03 34.21
C ASP A 60 5.62 -44.96 34.30
N LEU A 61 4.41 -45.28 33.82
CA LEU A 61 3.22 -44.44 33.98
C LEU A 61 2.84 -44.33 35.46
N ARG A 62 2.72 -45.47 36.15
CA ARG A 62 2.37 -45.52 37.59
C ARG A 62 3.44 -44.87 38.47
N ALA A 63 4.70 -44.93 38.05
CA ALA A 63 5.81 -44.25 38.71
C ALA A 63 5.92 -42.75 38.39
N GLY A 64 5.01 -42.18 37.56
CA GLY A 64 5.01 -40.77 37.19
C GLY A 64 6.15 -40.33 36.25
N ARG A 65 6.87 -41.28 35.65
CA ARG A 65 8.00 -41.02 34.73
C ARG A 65 7.56 -40.74 33.30
N LEU A 66 6.35 -41.16 32.93
CA LEU A 66 5.73 -40.88 31.64
C LEU A 66 4.77 -39.69 31.76
N GLN A 67 5.10 -38.58 31.09
CA GLN A 67 4.25 -37.40 30.98
C GLN A 67 3.89 -37.15 29.50
N PHE A 68 2.60 -37.24 29.17
CA PHE A 68 2.12 -37.08 27.79
C PHE A 68 1.73 -35.65 27.44
N PHE A 69 1.19 -34.91 28.41
CA PHE A 69 0.65 -33.56 28.20
C PHE A 69 1.32 -32.59 29.16
N HIS A 70 1.92 -31.53 28.62
CA HIS A 70 2.41 -30.42 29.42
C HIS A 70 1.38 -29.29 29.44
N PRO A 71 1.11 -28.66 30.60
CA PRO A 71 0.27 -27.47 30.64
C PRO A 71 0.95 -26.34 29.88
N VAL A 72 0.24 -25.73 28.92
CA VAL A 72 0.71 -24.53 28.22
C VAL A 72 0.74 -23.40 29.25
N LYS A 73 1.93 -22.92 29.64
CA LYS A 73 2.06 -21.74 30.49
C LYS A 73 1.62 -20.51 29.70
N PRO A 74 0.66 -19.70 30.18
CA PRO A 74 0.35 -18.41 29.56
C PRO A 74 1.60 -17.56 29.49
N GLY A 75 1.86 -16.94 28.34
CA GLY A 75 3.02 -16.05 28.17
C GLY A 75 2.96 -14.87 29.16
N PRO A 76 4.13 -14.25 29.46
CA PRO A 76 4.20 -13.10 30.36
C PRO A 76 3.24 -11.98 29.92
N LYS A 77 2.42 -11.48 30.85
CA LYS A 77 1.39 -10.45 30.59
C LYS A 77 1.97 -9.03 30.44
N THR A 78 3.20 -8.80 30.89
CA THR A 78 3.86 -7.49 30.89
C THR A 78 5.11 -7.53 30.01
N ALA A 79 5.23 -6.55 29.11
CA ALA A 79 6.38 -6.40 28.23
C ALA A 79 6.88 -4.97 28.39
N PRO A 80 8.02 -4.72 29.06
CA PRO A 80 8.45 -3.36 29.42
C PRO A 80 8.64 -2.44 28.22
N LYS A 81 8.99 -2.98 27.05
CA LYS A 81 9.02 -2.22 25.78
C LYS A 81 7.64 -1.72 25.36
N ARG A 82 6.56 -2.48 25.60
CA ARG A 82 5.19 -2.07 25.29
C ARG A 82 4.70 -1.00 26.28
N ASP A 83 5.14 -1.06 27.52
CA ASP A 83 4.76 -0.08 28.55
C ASP A 83 5.43 1.28 28.30
N ALA A 84 6.71 1.30 27.92
CA ALA A 84 7.40 2.53 27.50
C ALA A 84 6.75 3.16 26.24
N ILE A 85 6.33 2.34 25.27
CA ILE A 85 5.59 2.82 24.09
C ILE A 85 4.24 3.40 24.50
N ARG A 86 3.54 2.77 25.46
CA ARG A 86 2.24 3.23 25.96
C ARG A 86 2.34 4.64 26.54
N GLU A 87 3.27 4.88 27.46
CA GLU A 87 3.48 6.20 28.07
C GLU A 87 3.78 7.27 27.03
N ARG A 88 4.66 6.98 26.08
CA ARG A 88 5.01 7.92 25.01
C ARG A 88 3.82 8.24 24.10
N VAL A 89 3.02 7.24 23.73
CA VAL A 89 1.80 7.42 22.92
C VAL A 89 0.80 8.32 23.65
N ILE A 90 0.60 8.11 24.97
CA ILE A 90 -0.29 8.92 25.80
C ILE A 90 0.21 10.37 25.87
N ALA A 91 1.50 10.58 26.11
CA ALA A 91 2.10 11.92 26.17
C ALA A 91 1.90 12.69 24.86
N LEU A 92 2.17 12.05 23.73
CA LEU A 92 1.94 12.65 22.41
C LEU A 92 0.44 12.89 22.14
N ARG A 93 -0.44 12.02 22.63
CA ARG A 93 -1.88 12.24 22.48
C ARG A 93 -2.37 13.44 23.27
N LYS A 94 -1.85 13.66 24.49
CA LYS A 94 -2.17 14.85 25.30
C LYS A 94 -1.76 16.15 24.61
N LEU A 95 -0.73 16.11 23.77
CA LEU A 95 -0.32 17.22 22.89
C LEU A 95 -1.15 17.31 21.59
N ASN A 96 -2.26 16.58 21.48
CA ASN A 96 -3.17 16.55 20.34
C ASN A 96 -2.55 16.03 19.02
N TYR A 97 -1.50 15.20 19.07
CA TYR A 97 -0.99 14.53 17.88
C TYR A 97 -1.97 13.47 17.35
N SER A 98 -2.09 13.37 16.01
CA SER A 98 -2.90 12.32 15.37
C SER A 98 -2.19 10.95 15.43
N ILE A 99 -2.90 9.86 15.15
CA ILE A 99 -2.30 8.51 15.11
C ILE A 99 -1.15 8.42 14.10
N TYR A 100 -1.24 9.16 12.98
CA TYR A 100 -0.19 9.22 11.97
C TYR A 100 1.02 10.03 12.45
N ASP A 101 0.77 11.15 13.11
CA ASP A 101 1.84 11.99 13.67
C ASP A 101 2.58 11.27 14.79
N ILE A 102 1.84 10.61 15.69
CA ILE A 102 2.42 9.79 16.77
C ILE A 102 3.33 8.72 16.17
N GLN A 103 2.89 8.02 15.12
CA GLN A 103 3.75 7.04 14.48
C GLN A 103 5.00 7.67 13.87
N LYS A 104 4.87 8.83 13.21
CA LYS A 104 6.01 9.54 12.60
C LYS A 104 7.04 9.94 13.66
N ILE A 105 6.60 10.51 14.78
CA ILE A 105 7.46 10.88 15.91
C ILE A 105 8.13 9.64 16.50
N LEU A 106 7.36 8.56 16.75
CA LEU A 106 7.93 7.31 17.25
C LEU A 106 8.99 6.73 16.31
N ARG A 107 8.78 6.80 14.99
CA ARG A 107 9.78 6.37 14.01
C ARG A 107 11.04 7.22 14.04
N GLN A 108 10.92 8.54 14.23
CA GLN A 108 12.07 9.43 14.43
C GLN A 108 12.84 9.08 15.71
N ASP A 109 12.13 8.66 16.76
CA ASP A 109 12.69 8.17 18.02
C ASP A 109 13.22 6.71 17.93
N ASN A 110 13.35 6.12 16.73
CA ASN A 110 13.73 4.71 16.47
C ASN A 110 12.80 3.65 17.10
N VAL A 111 11.57 4.02 17.42
CA VAL A 111 10.54 3.12 17.98
C VAL A 111 9.55 2.70 16.89
N VAL A 112 9.57 1.41 16.54
CA VAL A 112 8.65 0.85 15.53
C VAL A 112 7.31 0.51 16.19
N ALA A 113 6.29 1.34 15.92
CA ALA A 113 4.90 1.08 16.34
C ALA A 113 3.95 1.08 15.13
N SER A 114 3.02 0.12 15.09
CA SER A 114 1.97 0.08 14.07
C SER A 114 0.83 1.05 14.44
N HIS A 115 0.11 1.58 13.44
CA HIS A 115 -1.08 2.40 13.70
C HIS A 115 -2.14 1.65 14.51
N VAL A 116 -2.24 0.32 14.32
CA VAL A 116 -3.17 -0.55 15.06
C VAL A 116 -2.81 -0.59 16.54
N LEU A 117 -1.52 -0.73 16.87
CA LEU A 117 -1.05 -0.72 18.25
C LEU A 117 -1.31 0.64 18.91
N ILE A 118 -0.99 1.74 18.22
CA ILE A 118 -1.24 3.10 18.71
C ILE A 118 -2.74 3.30 18.95
N ASN A 119 -3.59 2.94 17.98
CA ASN A 119 -5.04 3.08 18.10
C ASN A 119 -5.60 2.25 19.27
N ARG A 120 -5.10 1.03 19.47
CA ARG A 120 -5.50 0.18 20.59
C ARG A 120 -5.11 0.80 21.93
N ILE A 121 -3.88 1.28 22.07
CA ILE A 121 -3.42 1.99 23.27
C ILE A 121 -4.33 3.18 23.57
N LEU A 122 -4.60 4.02 22.57
CA LEU A 122 -5.45 5.20 22.76
C LEU A 122 -6.89 4.83 23.15
N HIS A 123 -7.42 3.75 22.60
CA HIS A 123 -8.74 3.25 22.94
C HIS A 123 -8.81 2.66 24.36
N GLU A 124 -7.80 1.88 24.77
CA GLU A 124 -7.69 1.34 26.14
C GLU A 124 -7.61 2.46 27.19
N GLU A 125 -6.95 3.57 26.86
CA GLU A 125 -6.81 4.76 27.72
C GLU A 125 -8.01 5.73 27.63
N GLY A 126 -9.03 5.42 26.81
CA GLY A 126 -10.27 6.21 26.73
C GLY A 126 -10.16 7.52 25.91
N PHE A 127 -9.13 7.68 25.07
CA PHE A 127 -9.02 8.87 24.22
C PHE A 127 -10.07 8.86 23.09
N ALA A 128 -10.89 9.91 23.03
CA ALA A 128 -11.81 10.12 21.92
C ALA A 128 -11.08 10.42 20.59
N ARG A 129 -11.78 10.23 19.48
CA ARG A 129 -11.28 10.57 18.14
C ARG A 129 -11.12 12.09 18.02
N LEU A 130 -9.99 12.53 17.46
CA LEU A 130 -9.77 13.97 17.23
C LEU A 130 -10.75 14.48 16.16
N PRO A 131 -11.31 15.69 16.33
CA PRO A 131 -12.16 16.32 15.33
C PRO A 131 -11.38 16.61 14.04
N ARG A 132 -12.10 16.85 12.96
CA ARG A 132 -11.49 17.27 11.69
C ARG A 132 -10.92 18.68 11.86
N ARG A 133 -9.60 18.80 11.73
CA ARG A 133 -8.85 20.06 11.97
C ARG A 133 -8.41 20.74 10.68
N GLY A 134 -8.48 22.07 10.68
CA GLY A 134 -7.83 22.92 9.68
C GLY A 134 -6.30 22.82 9.75
N ALA A 135 -5.57 23.39 8.78
CA ALA A 135 -4.11 23.33 8.76
C ALA A 135 -3.47 24.06 9.97
N GLY A 136 -4.07 25.16 10.44
CA GLY A 136 -3.55 25.97 11.55
C GLY A 136 -3.80 25.41 12.96
N GLU A 137 -4.69 24.42 13.12
CA GLU A 137 -5.03 23.80 14.41
C GLU A 137 -4.19 22.55 14.70
N ARG A 138 -3.28 22.20 13.79
CA ARG A 138 -2.43 21.01 13.92
C ARG A 138 -1.15 21.38 14.67
N PRO A 139 -0.67 20.52 15.58
CA PRO A 139 0.62 20.74 16.24
C PRO A 139 1.73 20.92 15.20
N PHE A 140 2.70 21.78 15.51
CA PHE A 140 3.86 21.99 14.65
C PHE A 140 4.64 20.67 14.51
N LEU A 141 4.81 20.23 13.28
CA LEU A 141 5.68 19.13 12.89
C LEU A 141 6.49 19.62 11.69
N VAL A 142 7.74 19.16 11.59
CA VAL A 142 8.49 19.29 10.35
C VAL A 142 7.83 18.38 9.32
N HIS A 143 7.16 18.99 8.35
CA HIS A 143 6.60 18.32 7.19
C HIS A 143 7.57 18.51 6.03
N PRO A 144 7.62 17.57 5.06
CA PRO A 144 8.23 17.85 3.77
C PRO A 144 7.62 19.12 3.19
N ASP A 145 8.42 19.90 2.47
CA ASP A 145 7.93 21.07 1.76
C ASP A 145 6.75 20.67 0.88
N VAL A 146 5.74 21.53 0.83
CA VAL A 146 4.54 21.30 0.04
C VAL A 146 4.68 22.09 -1.24
N ALA A 147 4.72 21.39 -2.37
CA ALA A 147 4.72 22.05 -3.67
C ALA A 147 3.54 23.03 -3.79
N GLU A 148 3.81 24.20 -4.37
CA GLU A 148 2.82 25.25 -4.58
C GLU A 148 1.58 24.69 -5.32
N VAL A 149 0.43 25.30 -5.06
CA VAL A 149 -0.79 24.95 -5.78
C VAL A 149 -0.71 25.56 -7.18
N ALA A 150 -0.82 24.71 -8.20
CA ALA A 150 -0.89 25.13 -9.60
C ALA A 150 -2.10 26.03 -9.86
N ASP A 151 -1.85 27.28 -10.20
CA ASP A 151 -2.83 28.31 -10.48
C ASP A 151 -2.24 29.38 -11.42
N VAL A 152 -2.77 29.46 -12.64
CA VAL A 152 -2.34 30.44 -13.65
C VAL A 152 -2.42 31.87 -13.15
N ARG A 153 -3.33 32.16 -12.21
CA ARG A 153 -3.54 33.50 -11.63
C ARG A 153 -2.44 33.90 -10.65
N ARG A 154 -1.61 32.94 -10.22
CA ARG A 154 -0.45 33.15 -9.34
C ARG A 154 0.87 33.16 -10.11
N LEU A 155 0.81 33.06 -11.44
CA LEU A 155 1.99 33.08 -12.29
C LEU A 155 2.72 34.42 -12.14
N ASN A 156 3.98 34.36 -11.72
CA ASN A 156 4.86 35.51 -11.63
C ASN A 156 6.09 35.27 -12.51
N TRP A 157 6.14 35.95 -13.65
CA TRP A 157 7.22 35.82 -14.62
C TRP A 157 8.61 36.14 -14.06
N ASN A 158 8.69 37.02 -13.06
CA ASN A 158 9.97 37.38 -12.44
C ASN A 158 10.62 36.19 -11.72
N LYS A 159 9.85 35.19 -11.27
CA LYS A 159 10.38 33.94 -10.70
C LYS A 159 11.10 33.07 -11.74
N PHE A 160 10.89 33.31 -13.04
CA PHE A 160 11.49 32.57 -14.13
C PHE A 160 12.59 33.35 -14.86
N ALA A 161 13.03 34.50 -14.32
CA ALA A 161 14.13 35.27 -14.90
C ALA A 161 15.45 34.49 -14.90
N GLN A 162 15.71 33.73 -13.83
CA GLN A 162 16.85 32.84 -13.71
C GLN A 162 16.48 31.66 -12.80
N PHE A 163 16.71 30.43 -13.27
CA PHE A 163 16.47 29.21 -12.52
C PHE A 163 17.30 28.07 -13.12
N GLU A 164 17.49 27.01 -12.34
CA GLU A 164 18.09 25.76 -12.80
C GLU A 164 17.01 24.73 -13.08
N THR A 165 17.17 23.98 -14.17
CA THR A 165 16.28 22.84 -14.47
C THR A 165 17.05 21.76 -15.25
N PRO A 166 16.88 20.48 -14.90
CA PRO A 166 17.34 19.37 -15.73
C PRO A 166 16.53 19.22 -17.03
N ALA A 167 15.36 19.87 -17.14
CA ALA A 167 14.42 19.71 -18.25
C ALA A 167 14.51 20.81 -19.32
N GLY A 168 15.70 21.41 -19.52
CA GLY A 168 15.90 22.50 -20.50
C GLY A 168 15.46 22.16 -21.93
N GLY A 169 15.51 20.88 -22.32
CA GLY A 169 15.04 20.40 -23.62
C GLY A 169 13.55 20.65 -23.89
N LEU A 170 12.72 20.84 -22.85
CA LEU A 170 11.31 21.22 -23.02
C LEU A 170 11.15 22.52 -23.82
N PHE A 171 12.06 23.48 -23.63
CA PHE A 171 11.95 24.79 -24.26
C PHE A 171 12.21 24.77 -25.76
N LEU A 172 12.85 23.71 -26.29
CA LEU A 172 13.03 23.50 -27.74
C LEU A 172 11.69 23.28 -28.46
N PHE A 173 10.65 22.85 -27.74
CA PHE A 173 9.32 22.62 -28.30
C PHE A 173 8.43 23.86 -28.25
N ILE A 174 8.81 24.93 -27.55
CA ILE A 174 7.97 26.15 -27.46
C ILE A 174 7.81 26.83 -28.82
N PRO A 175 8.87 27.12 -29.60
CA PRO A 175 8.73 27.78 -30.89
C PRO A 175 7.72 27.10 -31.84
N PRO A 176 7.78 25.78 -32.11
CA PRO A 176 6.78 25.15 -32.98
C PRO A 176 5.37 25.14 -32.39
N LEU A 177 5.21 24.99 -31.07
CA LEU A 177 3.89 25.06 -30.43
C LEU A 177 3.23 26.43 -30.61
N VAL A 178 4.03 27.51 -30.57
CA VAL A 178 3.56 28.88 -30.80
C VAL A 178 3.26 29.11 -32.29
N GLU A 179 4.19 28.73 -33.17
CA GLU A 179 4.06 28.89 -34.62
C GLU A 179 2.82 28.18 -35.17
N TRP A 180 2.62 26.93 -34.78
CA TRP A 180 1.45 26.14 -35.19
C TRP A 180 0.15 26.61 -34.54
N GLY A 181 0.26 27.44 -33.50
CA GLY A 181 -0.87 27.96 -32.75
C GLY A 181 -1.60 26.89 -31.96
N PHE A 182 -0.83 26.04 -31.25
CA PHE A 182 -1.33 24.91 -30.48
C PHE A 182 -2.50 25.29 -29.55
N GLY A 183 -2.46 26.48 -28.94
CA GLY A 183 -3.56 26.99 -28.12
C GLY A 183 -4.91 27.09 -28.86
N ARG A 184 -4.91 27.43 -30.15
CA ARG A 184 -6.14 27.44 -30.96
C ARG A 184 -6.67 26.03 -31.18
N TRP A 185 -5.79 25.04 -31.34
CA TRP A 185 -6.20 23.64 -31.49
C TRP A 185 -6.83 23.11 -30.20
N VAL A 186 -6.24 23.45 -29.05
CA VAL A 186 -6.80 23.11 -27.73
C VAL A 186 -8.19 23.70 -27.53
N SER A 187 -8.37 24.98 -27.85
CA SER A 187 -9.67 25.65 -27.77
C SER A 187 -10.69 25.03 -28.74
N ARG A 188 -10.29 24.75 -29.97
CA ARG A 188 -11.15 24.10 -30.99
C ARG A 188 -11.56 22.68 -30.58
N ALA A 189 -10.67 21.95 -29.93
CA ALA A 189 -10.93 20.62 -29.42
C ALA A 189 -11.87 20.62 -28.19
N GLY A 190 -12.10 21.77 -27.56
CA GLY A 190 -12.95 21.86 -26.38
C GLY A 190 -12.37 21.12 -25.17
N LEU A 191 -11.04 21.06 -25.06
CA LEU A 191 -10.37 20.33 -23.98
C LEU A 191 -10.76 20.90 -22.60
N PRO A 192 -10.87 20.04 -21.57
CA PRO A 192 -11.35 20.46 -20.26
C PRO A 192 -10.33 21.32 -19.54
N GLY A 193 -10.81 22.20 -18.68
CA GLY A 193 -9.96 23.00 -17.79
C GLY A 193 -10.72 23.44 -16.54
N SER A 194 -10.07 24.28 -15.77
CA SER A 194 -10.60 24.96 -14.60
C SER A 194 -10.13 26.42 -14.59
N ARG A 195 -10.67 27.23 -13.68
CA ARG A 195 -10.20 28.62 -13.50
C ARG A 195 -8.74 28.71 -13.05
N MET A 196 -8.26 27.70 -12.32
CA MET A 196 -6.88 27.64 -11.82
C MET A 196 -5.93 27.08 -12.88
N ILE A 197 -6.37 26.05 -13.59
CA ILE A 197 -5.57 25.36 -14.61
C ILE A 197 -6.44 25.29 -15.88
N PRO A 198 -6.30 26.27 -16.79
CA PRO A 198 -7.06 26.29 -18.03
C PRO A 198 -6.64 25.16 -18.99
N PRO A 199 -7.42 24.92 -20.07
CA PRO A 199 -7.21 23.77 -20.96
C PRO A 199 -5.80 23.68 -21.55
N LEU A 200 -5.23 24.82 -21.98
CA LEU A 200 -3.89 24.88 -22.56
C LEU A 200 -2.83 24.44 -21.52
N GLN A 201 -2.89 25.00 -20.32
CA GLN A 201 -1.97 24.68 -19.24
C GLN A 201 -2.08 23.22 -18.81
N SER A 202 -3.30 22.65 -18.79
CA SER A 202 -3.50 21.23 -18.50
C SER A 202 -2.80 20.32 -19.51
N ILE A 203 -2.98 20.56 -20.81
CA ILE A 203 -2.35 19.72 -21.83
C ILE A 203 -0.84 19.96 -21.91
N LEU A 204 -0.36 21.20 -21.73
CA LEU A 204 1.09 21.47 -21.68
C LEU A 204 1.75 20.77 -20.49
N SER A 205 1.06 20.67 -19.34
CA SER A 205 1.56 19.91 -18.19
C SER A 205 1.74 18.42 -18.52
N LEU A 206 0.76 17.81 -19.21
CA LEU A 206 0.87 16.41 -19.64
C LEU A 206 1.92 16.22 -20.74
N LEU A 207 2.03 17.18 -21.65
CA LEU A 207 3.04 17.19 -22.71
C LEU A 207 4.45 17.27 -22.11
N ALA A 208 4.66 18.09 -21.08
CA ALA A 208 5.94 18.19 -20.38
C ALA A 208 6.37 16.84 -19.80
N LEU A 209 5.45 16.13 -19.14
CA LEU A 209 5.70 14.79 -18.61
C LEU A 209 6.03 13.80 -19.73
N LYS A 210 5.34 13.89 -20.86
CA LYS A 210 5.57 13.00 -22.01
C LYS A 210 6.93 13.23 -22.66
N LEU A 211 7.28 14.49 -22.91
CA LEU A 211 8.53 14.87 -23.56
C LEU A 211 9.75 14.55 -22.70
N THR A 212 9.61 14.54 -21.38
CA THR A 212 10.68 14.16 -20.44
C THR A 212 10.71 12.66 -20.11
N GLY A 213 9.92 11.85 -20.82
CA GLY A 213 9.95 10.39 -20.67
C GLY A 213 9.38 9.87 -19.36
N LYS A 214 8.53 10.64 -18.66
CA LYS A 214 7.88 10.14 -17.45
C LYS A 214 6.91 9.01 -17.81
N GLU A 215 7.17 7.84 -17.23
CA GLU A 215 6.40 6.62 -17.48
C GLU A 215 4.92 6.75 -17.08
N ARG A 216 4.62 7.56 -16.05
CA ARG A 216 3.30 7.62 -15.40
C ARG A 216 2.96 9.03 -14.95
N ILE A 217 1.67 9.35 -14.89
CA ILE A 217 1.18 10.65 -14.38
C ILE A 217 1.47 10.79 -12.87
N SER A 218 1.49 9.68 -12.13
CA SER A 218 1.82 9.65 -10.69
C SER A 218 3.22 10.18 -10.39
N HIS A 219 4.16 10.06 -11.33
CA HIS A 219 5.54 10.53 -11.19
C HIS A 219 5.71 12.06 -11.33
N VAL A 220 4.62 12.82 -11.47
CA VAL A 220 4.67 14.30 -11.44
C VAL A 220 5.23 14.85 -10.12
N THR A 221 5.16 14.08 -9.04
CA THR A 221 5.75 14.45 -7.74
C THR A 221 7.25 14.71 -7.84
N ASP A 222 7.95 13.96 -8.69
CA ASP A 222 9.41 14.07 -8.87
C ASP A 222 9.84 15.42 -9.44
N VAL A 223 8.93 16.09 -10.16
CA VAL A 223 9.17 17.35 -10.86
C VAL A 223 8.32 18.49 -10.28
N SER A 224 7.66 18.25 -9.15
CA SER A 224 6.69 19.18 -8.57
C SER A 224 7.29 20.50 -8.07
N PHE A 225 8.60 20.52 -7.84
CA PHE A 225 9.38 21.69 -7.43
C PHE A 225 10.25 22.28 -8.55
N ASP A 226 10.21 21.70 -9.75
CA ASP A 226 11.06 22.14 -10.86
C ASP A 226 10.42 23.34 -11.59
N PRO A 227 11.06 24.53 -11.58
CA PRO A 227 10.52 25.71 -12.25
C PRO A 227 10.42 25.55 -13.76
N GLY A 228 11.24 24.71 -14.38
CA GLY A 228 11.24 24.50 -15.83
C GLY A 228 9.95 23.86 -16.33
N PHE A 229 9.45 22.86 -15.59
CA PHE A 229 8.15 22.25 -15.86
C PHE A 229 7.00 23.24 -15.68
N ALA A 230 7.06 24.05 -14.63
CA ALA A 230 6.06 25.08 -14.36
C ALA A 230 6.02 26.14 -15.48
N LEU A 231 7.20 26.61 -15.91
CA LEU A 231 7.33 27.57 -17.00
C LEU A 231 6.80 27.01 -18.33
N PHE A 232 7.21 25.79 -18.70
CA PHE A 232 6.73 25.15 -19.92
C PHE A 232 5.20 24.98 -19.92
N ALA A 233 4.63 24.62 -18.77
CA ALA A 233 3.19 24.51 -18.61
C ALA A 233 2.46 25.87 -18.57
N GLY A 234 3.18 26.99 -18.43
CA GLY A 234 2.61 28.32 -18.26
C GLY A 234 1.89 28.49 -16.92
N LEU A 235 2.45 27.94 -15.84
CA LEU A 235 1.89 27.94 -14.48
C LEU A 235 2.94 28.34 -13.44
N ASN A 236 2.51 28.72 -12.24
CA ASN A 236 3.42 28.94 -11.10
C ASN A 236 4.05 27.64 -10.58
N ALA A 237 3.35 26.52 -10.75
CA ALA A 237 3.80 25.17 -10.41
C ALA A 237 3.09 24.14 -11.28
N ILE A 238 3.69 22.97 -11.48
CA ILE A 238 3.05 21.88 -12.23
C ILE A 238 1.85 21.30 -11.45
N PRO A 239 0.72 20.94 -12.11
CA PRO A 239 -0.42 20.36 -11.43
C PRO A 239 -0.11 19.03 -10.75
N LYS A 240 -0.71 18.82 -9.58
CA LYS A 240 -0.61 17.56 -8.83
C LYS A 240 -1.26 16.41 -9.60
N THR A 241 -0.87 15.17 -9.28
CA THR A 241 -1.42 13.94 -9.88
C THR A 241 -2.95 13.95 -9.93
N THR A 242 -3.61 14.35 -8.85
CA THR A 242 -5.08 14.40 -8.78
C THR A 242 -5.68 15.31 -9.85
N ALA A 243 -5.12 16.49 -10.08
CA ALA A 243 -5.59 17.42 -11.10
C ALA A 243 -5.39 16.86 -12.52
N LEU A 244 -4.23 16.24 -12.79
CA LEU A 244 -3.93 15.61 -14.08
C LEU A 244 -4.80 14.38 -14.34
N SER A 245 -5.05 13.57 -13.31
CA SER A 245 -5.96 12.43 -13.40
C SER A 245 -7.39 12.87 -13.67
N THR A 246 -7.90 13.86 -12.92
CA THR A 246 -9.24 14.42 -13.17
C THR A 246 -9.36 15.01 -14.57
N TYR A 247 -8.33 15.69 -15.07
CA TYR A 247 -8.31 16.17 -16.46
C TYR A 247 -8.49 14.99 -17.43
N SER A 248 -7.69 13.93 -17.29
CA SER A 248 -7.72 12.81 -18.23
C SER A 248 -9.07 12.08 -18.25
N TYR A 249 -9.77 11.97 -17.11
CA TYR A 249 -11.12 11.40 -17.06
C TYR A 249 -12.17 12.25 -17.79
N ARG A 250 -11.93 13.55 -17.97
CA ARG A 250 -12.85 14.47 -18.66
C ARG A 250 -12.58 14.57 -20.16
N VAL A 251 -11.44 14.06 -20.64
CA VAL A 251 -11.12 14.06 -22.07
C VAL A 251 -11.92 12.97 -22.77
N THR A 252 -12.67 13.34 -23.80
CA THR A 252 -13.44 12.41 -24.62
C THR A 252 -12.71 12.09 -25.92
N ARG A 253 -13.12 11.00 -26.57
CA ARG A 253 -12.58 10.61 -27.89
C ARG A 253 -12.73 11.72 -28.94
N ALA A 254 -13.88 12.39 -29.00
CA ALA A 254 -14.14 13.47 -29.94
C ALA A 254 -13.18 14.66 -29.76
N MET A 255 -12.81 14.99 -28.51
CA MET A 255 -11.83 16.04 -28.23
C MET A 255 -10.45 15.64 -28.77
N THR A 256 -10.02 14.41 -28.51
CA THR A 256 -8.74 13.87 -29.00
C THR A 256 -8.69 13.83 -30.53
N GLU A 257 -9.76 13.37 -31.18
CA GLU A 257 -9.84 13.34 -32.65
C GLU A 257 -9.77 14.76 -33.26
N SER A 258 -10.42 15.75 -32.64
CA SER A 258 -10.36 17.15 -33.07
C SER A 258 -8.94 17.73 -32.94
N LEU A 259 -8.25 17.42 -31.83
CA LEU A 259 -6.88 17.83 -31.61
C LEU A 259 -5.92 17.18 -32.63
N LEU A 260 -6.03 15.86 -32.82
CA LEU A 260 -5.20 15.12 -33.79
C LEU A 260 -5.44 15.58 -35.22
N THR A 261 -6.69 15.88 -35.59
CA THR A 261 -7.01 16.46 -36.91
C THR A 261 -6.30 17.80 -37.12
N SER A 262 -6.25 18.65 -36.08
CA SER A 262 -5.56 19.93 -36.15
C SER A 262 -4.04 19.76 -36.23
N TYR A 263 -3.50 18.79 -35.49
CA TYR A 263 -2.08 18.41 -35.52
C TYR A 263 -1.64 17.93 -36.91
N VAL A 264 -2.36 16.97 -37.50
CA VAL A 264 -2.05 16.45 -38.85
C VAL A 264 -2.07 17.59 -39.87
N LYS A 265 -3.10 18.44 -39.86
CA LYS A 265 -3.17 19.61 -40.74
C LYS A 265 -2.00 20.58 -40.54
N GLY A 266 -1.60 20.80 -39.28
CA GLY A 266 -0.45 21.62 -38.93
C GLY A 266 0.86 21.05 -39.51
N MET A 267 1.11 19.77 -39.29
CA MET A 267 2.29 19.08 -39.83
C MET A 267 2.33 19.07 -41.36
N THR A 268 1.21 18.80 -42.02
CA THR A 268 1.12 18.82 -43.49
C THR A 268 1.46 20.22 -44.02
N ARG A 269 0.94 21.27 -43.41
CA ARG A 269 1.26 22.65 -43.80
C ARG A 269 2.74 22.99 -43.59
N ALA A 270 3.36 22.43 -42.55
CA ALA A 270 4.78 22.59 -42.28
C ALA A 270 5.70 21.68 -43.13
N GLY A 271 5.14 20.88 -44.05
CA GLY A 271 5.91 19.98 -44.90
C GLY A 271 6.53 18.77 -44.18
N LEU A 272 6.09 18.46 -42.96
CA LEU A 272 6.65 17.40 -42.11
C LEU A 272 6.05 16.01 -42.39
N LEU A 273 5.05 15.92 -43.26
CA LEU A 273 4.40 14.67 -43.66
C LEU A 273 4.54 14.49 -45.17
N PRO A 274 5.68 13.96 -45.67
CA PRO A 274 5.97 13.81 -47.10
C PRO A 274 5.13 12.72 -47.79
N GLY A 275 4.31 11.96 -47.05
CA GLY A 275 3.24 11.13 -47.62
C GLY A 275 3.59 9.69 -47.98
N GLU A 276 4.85 9.26 -47.86
CA GLU A 276 5.27 7.91 -48.26
C GLU A 276 4.94 6.83 -47.21
N SER A 277 5.21 7.08 -45.93
CA SER A 277 4.76 6.26 -44.80
C SER A 277 4.91 7.04 -43.50
N PHE A 278 4.01 6.81 -42.53
CA PHE A 278 4.09 7.44 -41.20
C PHE A 278 3.68 6.43 -40.13
N ASN A 279 4.62 6.03 -39.30
CA ASN A 279 4.38 5.10 -38.19
C ASN A 279 3.97 5.87 -36.94
N LEU A 280 2.77 5.58 -36.44
CA LEU A 280 2.21 6.16 -35.21
C LEU A 280 2.32 5.16 -34.05
N ASP A 281 3.49 5.10 -33.42
CA ASP A 281 3.67 4.34 -32.20
C ASP A 281 3.09 5.10 -30.99
N PHE A 282 1.79 4.92 -30.74
CA PHE A 282 1.10 5.55 -29.62
C PHE A 282 1.43 4.88 -28.28
N HIS A 283 2.37 5.50 -27.55
CA HIS A 283 2.62 5.18 -26.15
C HIS A 283 1.89 6.20 -25.26
N SER A 284 0.73 5.83 -24.72
CA SER A 284 0.03 6.68 -23.73
C SER A 284 0.79 6.72 -22.41
N ILE A 285 0.60 7.77 -21.60
CA ILE A 285 1.10 7.79 -20.22
C ILE A 285 0.03 7.12 -19.34
N PRO A 286 0.26 5.92 -18.79
CA PRO A 286 -0.69 5.23 -17.93
C PRO A 286 -1.00 5.98 -16.61
N HIS A 287 -2.20 5.70 -16.09
CA HIS A 287 -2.72 6.24 -14.82
C HIS A 287 -2.20 5.53 -13.56
N ARG A 288 -1.33 4.53 -13.66
CA ARG A 288 -0.81 3.79 -12.51
C ARG A 288 0.69 3.64 -12.54
#